data_AF-A0AAI9KPM0-F1
#
_entry.id   AF-A0AAI9KPM0-F1
#
_cell.length_a   1.000
_cell.length_b   1.000
_cell.length_c   1.000
_cell.angle_alpha   90.00
_cell.angle_beta   90.00
_cell.angle_gamma   90.00
#
_symmetry.space_group_name_H-M   'P 1'
#
loop_
_entity.id
_entity.type
_entity.pdbx_description
1 polymer ?
#
loop_
_entity_poly.entity_id
_entity_poly.type
_entity_poly.pdbx_seq_one_letter_code
_entity_poly.pdbx_strand_id
1 'polypeptide(L)'
;MTTEHMDAIGIGWDVRGWQGNAQAVAVVGWQARESRLHWFGISPLFRLSSRVAPDLDALLRPALQDEVALMQVLACPRLALGIDAPLAFPRALADLLAGRGSGFPVPQREIDNPYAYRDCERWLHQHYGKKPLSATFDRLGNNATLALSMLPRLGDLQLVPKQARAAGRAVLEVYPALAKMGGKASAVRPELQPHLPASLIPGTDPYDAALCALMALQYAAEGAVTSLPALVDLPEEMAPDEGWVYHFARD
;
A
#
# COMPACT_ATOMS: atom_id res chain seq x y z
N MET A 1 -8.65 29.10 14.44
CA MET A 1 -9.08 28.23 13.33
C MET A 1 -9.48 26.92 13.96
N THR A 2 -10.75 26.57 13.90
CA THR A 2 -11.24 25.27 14.40
C THR A 2 -10.54 24.18 13.60
N THR A 3 -9.75 23.35 14.28
CA THR A 3 -9.09 22.19 13.69
C THR A 3 -10.17 21.19 13.31
N GLU A 4 -10.53 21.15 12.03
CA GLU A 4 -11.62 20.32 11.57
C GLU A 4 -11.19 18.85 11.51
N HIS A 5 -12.06 18.00 12.05
CA HIS A 5 -11.85 16.55 12.11
C HIS A 5 -11.98 15.96 10.69
N MET A 6 -11.10 15.02 10.34
CA MET A 6 -11.23 14.24 9.10
C MET A 6 -12.12 13.02 9.35
N ASP A 7 -13.01 12.72 8.40
CA ASP A 7 -13.87 11.53 8.47
C ASP A 7 -13.10 10.26 8.10
N ALA A 8 -12.06 10.37 7.27
CA ALA A 8 -11.13 9.29 6.94
C ALA A 8 -9.75 9.82 6.57
N ILE A 9 -8.71 9.02 6.82
CA ILE A 9 -7.32 9.32 6.46
C ILE A 9 -6.67 8.14 5.75
N GLY A 10 -6.01 8.43 4.63
CA GLY A 10 -5.12 7.52 3.93
C GLY A 10 -3.66 7.95 4.09
N ILE A 11 -2.82 6.99 4.45
CA ILE A 11 -1.36 7.11 4.42
C ILE A 11 -0.84 6.19 3.34
N GLY A 12 0.08 6.67 2.51
CA GLY A 12 0.76 5.88 1.50
C GLY A 12 2.25 5.84 1.73
N TRP A 13 2.86 4.67 1.53
CA TRP A 13 4.30 4.47 1.66
C TRP A 13 4.86 3.75 0.42
N ASP A 14 5.73 4.42 -0.35
CA ASP A 14 6.60 3.76 -1.32
C ASP A 14 7.87 3.26 -0.61
N VAL A 15 8.01 1.93 -0.56
CA VAL A 15 9.04 1.25 0.23
C VAL A 15 10.33 1.14 -0.57
N ARG A 16 11.45 1.52 0.06
CA ARG A 16 12.80 1.34 -0.50
C ARG A 16 13.70 0.46 0.37
N GLY A 17 13.24 -0.72 0.78
CA GLY A 17 14.05 -1.76 1.44
C GLY A 17 14.89 -1.33 2.65
N TRP A 18 15.63 -2.27 3.24
CA TRP A 18 16.30 -2.02 4.53
C TRP A 18 17.36 -0.89 4.51
N GLN A 19 18.10 -0.75 3.42
CA GLN A 19 19.22 0.21 3.29
C GLN A 19 18.94 1.34 2.28
N GLY A 20 17.73 1.42 1.74
CA GLY A 20 17.41 2.47 0.78
C GLY A 20 17.35 3.85 1.45
N ASN A 21 17.58 4.86 0.63
CA ASN A 21 17.61 6.27 1.00
C ASN A 21 16.48 7.07 0.31
N ALA A 22 15.52 6.38 -0.29
CA ALA A 22 14.45 6.96 -1.08
C ALA A 22 13.07 6.50 -0.61
N GLN A 23 12.90 6.28 0.70
CA GLN A 23 11.58 6.07 1.27
C GLN A 23 10.74 7.33 1.03
N ALA A 24 9.45 7.17 0.72
CA ALA A 24 8.54 8.29 0.55
C ALA A 24 7.19 7.97 1.19
N VAL A 25 6.63 8.95 1.91
CA VAL A 25 5.35 8.84 2.59
C VAL A 25 4.46 10.01 2.22
N ALA A 26 3.17 9.76 2.04
CA ALA A 26 2.17 10.76 1.74
C ALA A 26 0.94 10.58 2.63
N VAL A 27 0.32 11.67 3.05
CA VAL A 27 -0.83 11.65 3.98
C VAL A 27 -1.95 12.55 3.45
N VAL A 28 -3.14 11.97 3.29
CA VAL A 28 -4.33 12.65 2.77
C VAL A 28 -5.55 12.33 3.65
N GLY A 29 -6.32 13.35 3.99
CA GLY A 29 -7.60 13.24 4.67
C GLY A 29 -8.77 13.50 3.74
N TRP A 30 -9.94 13.07 4.16
CA TRP A 30 -11.21 13.38 3.52
C TRP A 30 -12.23 13.86 4.54
N GLN A 31 -13.00 14.87 4.16
CA GLN A 31 -14.14 15.38 4.90
C GLN A 31 -15.41 15.19 4.09
N ALA A 32 -16.36 14.44 4.64
CA ALA A 32 -17.62 14.10 3.99
C ALA A 32 -18.46 15.36 3.68
N ARG A 33 -18.48 16.33 4.60
CA ARG A 33 -19.25 17.57 4.47
C ARG A 33 -18.83 18.41 3.26
N GLU A 34 -17.52 18.50 3.01
CA GLU A 34 -16.99 19.28 1.89
C GLU A 34 -16.83 18.43 0.63
N SER A 35 -16.88 17.09 0.77
CA SER A 35 -16.56 16.14 -0.30
C SER A 35 -15.19 16.44 -0.95
N ARG A 36 -14.21 16.83 -0.12
CA ARG A 36 -12.89 17.27 -0.54
C ARG A 36 -11.77 16.49 0.13
N LEU A 37 -10.65 16.41 -0.59
CA LEU A 37 -9.42 15.78 -0.13
C LEU A 37 -8.50 16.87 0.43
N HIS A 38 -7.84 16.57 1.54
CA HIS A 38 -6.95 17.47 2.25
C HIS A 38 -5.59 16.81 2.41
N TRP A 39 -4.59 17.26 1.65
CA TRP A 39 -3.23 16.76 1.77
C TRP A 39 -2.57 17.37 3.00
N PHE A 40 -2.24 16.53 4.00
CA PHE A 40 -1.50 16.94 5.18
C PHE A 40 -0.02 17.15 4.87
N GLY A 41 0.53 16.29 4.02
CA GLY A 41 1.93 16.38 3.62
C GLY A 41 2.38 15.22 2.76
N ILE A 42 3.49 15.46 2.06
CA ILE A 42 4.22 14.45 1.28
C ILE A 42 5.68 14.64 1.63
N SER A 43 6.32 13.57 2.08
CA SER A 43 7.69 13.64 2.53
C SER A 43 8.65 13.92 1.35
N PRO A 44 9.76 14.63 1.58
CA PRO A 44 10.93 14.42 0.75
C PRO A 44 11.40 12.96 0.87
N LEU A 45 12.33 12.55 0.01
CA LEU A 45 12.99 11.26 0.14
C LEU A 45 13.73 11.17 1.48
N PHE A 46 13.56 10.05 2.19
CA PHE A 46 14.22 9.84 3.48
C PHE A 46 14.76 8.42 3.63
N ARG A 47 15.53 8.24 4.70
CA ARG A 47 16.06 6.95 5.14
C ARG A 47 15.55 6.66 6.55
N LEU A 48 15.12 5.42 6.79
CA LEU A 48 14.81 4.95 8.13
C LEU A 48 16.09 4.79 8.95
N SER A 49 16.04 5.15 10.24
CA SER A 49 17.18 5.04 11.13
C SER A 49 17.66 3.59 11.25
N SER A 50 18.97 3.37 11.16
CA SER A 50 19.59 2.07 11.45
C SER A 50 19.84 1.85 12.94
N ARG A 51 19.57 2.85 13.79
CA ARG A 51 19.86 2.80 15.24
C ARG A 51 18.68 2.34 16.08
N VAL A 52 17.46 2.57 15.59
CA VAL A 52 16.22 2.28 16.30
C VAL A 52 15.26 1.64 15.30
N ALA A 53 14.53 0.62 15.75
CA ALA A 53 13.51 0.01 14.91
C ALA A 53 12.39 1.03 14.65
N PRO A 54 12.05 1.29 13.37
CA PRO A 54 11.06 2.30 13.03
C PRO A 54 9.65 1.86 13.44
N ASP A 55 8.84 2.83 13.86
CA ASP A 55 7.43 2.72 14.17
C ASP A 55 6.59 3.65 13.27
N LEU A 56 5.28 3.71 13.50
CA LEU A 56 4.37 4.55 12.72
C LEU A 56 4.71 6.04 12.82
N ASP A 57 5.06 6.53 14.01
CA ASP A 57 5.48 7.91 14.23
C ASP A 57 6.72 8.26 13.39
N ALA A 58 7.76 7.43 13.47
CA ALA A 58 8.99 7.63 12.72
C ALA A 58 8.76 7.60 11.20
N LEU A 59 7.78 6.81 10.74
CA LEU A 59 7.38 6.75 9.33
C LEU A 59 6.67 8.03 8.88
N LEU A 60 5.83 8.62 9.72
CA LEU A 60 4.98 9.77 9.37
C LEU A 60 5.69 11.13 9.50
N ARG A 61 6.63 11.26 10.45
CA ARG A 61 7.34 12.52 10.74
C ARG A 61 7.95 13.21 9.51
N PRO A 62 8.53 12.50 8.51
CA PRO A 62 9.02 13.14 7.29
C PRO A 62 7.95 13.87 6.47
N ALA A 63 6.69 13.42 6.51
CA ALA A 63 5.56 14.06 5.83
C ALA A 63 4.82 15.05 6.75
N LEU A 64 4.78 14.79 8.05
CA LEU A 64 4.08 15.58 9.07
C LEU A 64 5.09 16.26 9.99
N GLN A 65 5.51 17.48 9.61
CA GLN A 65 6.52 18.25 10.35
C GLN A 65 5.98 18.89 11.64
N ASP A 66 4.66 18.88 11.83
CA ASP A 66 3.96 19.45 12.98
C ASP A 66 3.38 18.34 13.87
N GLU A 67 3.66 18.42 15.17
CA GLU A 67 3.21 17.42 16.15
C GLU A 67 1.68 17.42 16.28
N VAL A 68 1.02 18.57 16.07
CA VAL A 68 -0.45 18.65 16.10
C VAL A 68 -1.05 17.86 14.93
N ALA A 69 -0.51 18.02 13.72
CA ALA A 69 -0.93 17.24 12.55
C ALA A 69 -0.70 15.73 12.77
N LEU A 70 0.44 15.33 13.35
CA LEU A 70 0.71 13.92 13.68
C LEU A 70 -0.33 13.35 14.65
N MET A 71 -0.61 14.04 15.76
CA MET A 71 -1.62 13.62 16.74
C MET A 71 -3.01 13.51 16.12
N GLN A 72 -3.39 14.45 15.25
CA GLN A 72 -4.68 14.43 14.55
C GLN A 72 -4.81 13.21 13.63
N VAL A 73 -3.76 12.94 12.85
CA VAL A 73 -3.72 11.77 11.97
C VAL A 73 -3.86 10.49 12.79
N LEU A 74 -3.04 10.32 13.82
CA LEU A 74 -3.04 9.12 14.65
C LEU A 74 -4.35 8.91 15.40
N ALA A 75 -5.05 9.97 15.80
CA ALA A 75 -6.33 9.90 16.49
C ALA A 75 -7.53 9.59 15.58
N CYS A 76 -7.37 9.61 14.26
CA CYS A 76 -8.50 9.36 13.35
C CYS A 76 -8.99 7.89 13.45
N PRO A 77 -10.26 7.64 13.77
CA PRO A 77 -10.77 6.27 13.91
C PRO A 77 -10.84 5.51 12.58
N ARG A 78 -10.78 6.23 11.46
CA ARG A 78 -10.86 5.71 10.09
C ARG A 78 -9.56 6.00 9.37
N LEU A 79 -8.58 5.12 9.54
CA LEU A 79 -7.22 5.34 9.07
C LEU A 79 -6.69 4.09 8.38
N ALA A 80 -6.12 4.24 7.20
CA ALA A 80 -5.45 3.14 6.53
C ALA A 80 -4.05 3.53 6.07
N LEU A 81 -3.12 2.58 6.18
CA LEU A 81 -1.78 2.67 5.62
C LEU A 81 -1.67 1.72 4.42
N GLY A 82 -1.57 2.28 3.21
CA GLY A 82 -1.25 1.57 1.99
C GLY A 82 0.27 1.50 1.79
N ILE A 83 0.80 0.29 1.67
CA ILE A 83 2.23 0.03 1.49
C ILE A 83 2.48 -0.55 0.08
N ASP A 84 3.35 0.10 -0.70
CA ASP A 84 3.87 -0.44 -1.98
C ASP A 84 4.99 -1.46 -1.72
N ALA A 85 4.61 -2.59 -1.14
CA ALA A 85 5.47 -3.75 -0.99
C ALA A 85 4.64 -5.01 -0.71
N PRO A 86 5.11 -6.20 -1.11
CA PRO A 86 4.48 -7.44 -0.70
C PRO A 86 4.39 -7.58 0.82
N LEU A 87 3.18 -7.78 1.33
CA LEU A 87 2.90 -8.01 2.76
C LEU A 87 2.61 -9.49 3.07
N ALA A 88 2.93 -10.38 2.13
CA ALA A 88 3.04 -11.80 2.36
C ALA A 88 4.01 -12.43 1.35
N PHE A 89 4.53 -13.61 1.72
CA PHE A 89 5.18 -14.52 0.78
C PHE A 89 4.21 -15.64 0.41
N PRO A 90 4.42 -16.33 -0.73
CA PRO A 90 3.59 -17.48 -1.09
C PRO A 90 3.59 -18.55 0.00
N ARG A 91 2.41 -19.08 0.33
CA ARG A 91 2.19 -20.19 1.28
C ARG A 91 3.03 -21.40 0.88
N ALA A 92 3.05 -21.73 -0.41
CA ALA A 92 3.86 -22.83 -0.93
C ALA A 92 5.37 -22.62 -0.68
N LEU A 93 5.87 -21.37 -0.73
CA LEU A 93 7.26 -21.08 -0.37
C LEU A 93 7.48 -21.32 1.13
N ALA A 94 6.57 -20.85 1.98
CA ALA A 94 6.66 -21.06 3.43
C ALA A 94 6.65 -22.56 3.78
N ASP A 95 5.81 -23.35 3.11
CA ASP A 95 5.78 -24.81 3.29
C ASP A 95 7.06 -25.48 2.79
N LEU A 96 7.60 -25.07 1.64
CA LEU A 96 8.88 -25.55 1.13
C LEU A 96 10.01 -25.30 2.14
N LEU A 97 10.12 -24.07 2.66
CA LEU A 97 11.14 -23.68 3.63
C LEU A 97 10.98 -24.39 4.99
N ALA A 98 9.74 -24.76 5.34
CA ALA A 98 9.45 -25.54 6.54
C ALA A 98 9.60 -27.06 6.33
N GLY A 99 10.08 -27.51 5.17
CA GLY A 99 10.25 -28.94 4.86
C GLY A 99 8.97 -29.70 4.56
N ARG A 100 7.84 -28.98 4.35
CA ARG A 100 6.52 -29.54 3.96
C ARG A 100 6.26 -29.43 2.47
N GLY A 101 7.31 -29.29 1.66
CA GLY A 101 7.21 -29.01 0.23
C GLY A 101 6.28 -29.99 -0.50
N SER A 102 5.43 -29.45 -1.35
CA SER A 102 4.54 -30.21 -2.23
C SER A 102 5.25 -30.55 -3.53
N GLY A 103 4.97 -31.73 -4.07
CA GLY A 103 5.51 -32.22 -5.35
C GLY A 103 4.92 -31.52 -6.57
N PHE A 104 5.01 -30.20 -6.63
CA PHE A 104 4.55 -29.44 -7.79
C PHE A 104 5.40 -29.79 -9.02
N PRO A 105 4.78 -29.99 -10.20
CA PRO A 105 5.52 -30.10 -11.44
C PRO A 105 6.18 -28.76 -11.80
N VAL A 106 7.20 -28.79 -12.65
CA VAL A 106 7.79 -27.56 -13.20
C VAL A 106 6.73 -26.84 -14.04
N PRO A 107 6.41 -25.57 -13.73
CA PRO A 107 5.37 -24.83 -14.45
C PRO A 107 5.82 -24.45 -15.86
N GLN A 108 4.87 -24.32 -16.79
CA GLN A 108 5.14 -23.89 -18.16
C GLN A 108 5.44 -22.40 -18.28
N ARG A 109 4.84 -21.57 -17.41
CA ARG A 109 5.04 -20.13 -17.37
C ARG A 109 5.55 -19.73 -16.00
N GLU A 110 6.34 -18.67 -15.95
CA GLU A 110 6.92 -18.16 -14.71
C GLU A 110 5.85 -17.75 -13.68
N ILE A 111 4.78 -17.06 -14.12
CA ILE A 111 3.66 -16.61 -13.26
C ILE A 111 2.91 -17.77 -12.57
N ASP A 112 3.02 -18.99 -13.11
CA ASP A 112 2.40 -20.19 -12.54
C ASP A 112 3.28 -20.85 -11.47
N ASN A 113 4.47 -20.31 -11.18
CA ASN A 113 5.34 -20.84 -10.13
C ASN A 113 4.78 -20.53 -8.72
N PRO A 114 4.34 -21.54 -7.96
CA PRO A 114 3.70 -21.33 -6.66
C PRO A 114 4.69 -20.84 -5.59
N TYR A 115 6.00 -21.01 -5.79
CA TYR A 115 7.01 -20.49 -4.86
C TYR A 115 7.35 -19.02 -5.12
N ALA A 116 6.99 -18.49 -6.29
CA ALA A 116 7.30 -17.13 -6.70
C ALA A 116 6.09 -16.20 -6.58
N TYR A 117 4.91 -16.66 -6.97
CA TYR A 117 3.71 -15.83 -7.07
C TYR A 117 2.59 -16.39 -6.17
N ARG A 118 1.85 -15.50 -5.53
CA ARG A 118 0.63 -15.79 -4.76
C ARG A 118 -0.57 -15.87 -5.70
N ASP A 119 -1.70 -16.31 -5.16
CA ASP A 119 -2.96 -16.32 -5.91
C ASP A 119 -3.34 -14.90 -6.38
N CYS A 120 -3.04 -13.88 -5.57
CA CYS A 120 -3.27 -12.48 -5.92
C CYS A 120 -2.49 -12.02 -7.16
N GLU A 121 -1.17 -12.30 -7.29
CA GLU A 121 -0.43 -11.89 -8.48
C GLU A 121 -0.90 -12.61 -9.75
N ARG A 122 -1.22 -13.91 -9.64
CA ARG A 122 -1.79 -14.67 -10.75
C ARG A 122 -3.12 -14.06 -11.21
N TRP A 123 -3.97 -13.68 -10.26
CA TRP A 123 -5.23 -13.02 -10.53
C TRP A 123 -5.01 -11.67 -11.24
N LEU A 124 -4.11 -10.81 -10.75
CA LEU A 124 -3.80 -9.53 -11.37
C LEU A 124 -3.27 -9.70 -12.81
N HIS A 125 -2.41 -10.69 -13.04
CA HIS A 125 -1.90 -11.01 -14.36
C HIS A 125 -3.00 -11.49 -15.31
N GLN A 126 -3.91 -12.35 -14.82
CA GLN A 126 -5.04 -12.83 -15.62
C GLN A 126 -6.03 -11.70 -15.99
N HIS A 127 -6.32 -10.79 -15.06
CA HIS A 127 -7.33 -9.75 -15.26
C HIS A 127 -6.81 -8.54 -16.03
N TYR A 128 -5.53 -8.17 -15.85
CA TYR A 128 -4.98 -6.94 -16.43
C TYR A 128 -3.81 -7.15 -17.39
N GLY A 129 -3.35 -8.40 -17.57
CA GLY A 129 -2.16 -8.69 -18.39
C GLY A 129 -0.86 -8.11 -17.81
N LYS A 130 -0.88 -7.57 -16.58
CA LYS A 130 0.30 -7.02 -15.91
C LYS A 130 0.85 -8.09 -14.95
N LYS A 131 2.10 -8.50 -15.16
CA LYS A 131 2.82 -9.40 -14.23
C LYS A 131 3.40 -8.57 -13.08
N PRO A 132 2.86 -8.66 -11.85
CA PRO A 132 3.48 -7.99 -10.71
C PRO A 132 4.86 -8.60 -10.41
N LEU A 133 5.71 -7.87 -9.72
CA LEU A 133 7.00 -8.37 -9.28
C LEU A 133 6.80 -9.36 -8.12
N SER A 134 7.52 -10.48 -8.14
CA SER A 134 7.53 -11.50 -7.11
C SER A 134 8.34 -11.04 -5.89
N ALA A 135 7.79 -11.23 -4.69
CA ALA A 135 8.54 -11.03 -3.44
C ALA A 135 9.76 -11.97 -3.34
N THR A 136 9.66 -13.16 -3.92
CA THR A 136 10.68 -14.22 -3.82
C THR A 136 11.74 -14.08 -4.90
N PHE A 137 11.33 -13.87 -6.14
CA PHE A 137 12.22 -13.98 -7.32
C PHE A 137 12.67 -12.62 -7.85
N ASP A 138 11.86 -11.59 -7.65
CA ASP A 138 12.26 -10.22 -7.96
C ASP A 138 12.87 -9.57 -6.71
N ARG A 139 13.66 -8.50 -6.92
CA ARG A 139 14.42 -7.81 -5.85
C ARG A 139 13.54 -7.15 -4.77
N LEU A 140 12.25 -7.52 -4.69
CA LEU A 140 11.28 -7.08 -3.70
C LEU A 140 11.40 -7.79 -2.34
N GLY A 141 12.14 -8.89 -2.20
CA GLY A 141 12.36 -9.51 -0.89
C GLY A 141 12.91 -8.53 0.16
N ASN A 142 13.75 -7.58 -0.26
CA ASN A 142 14.27 -6.50 0.59
C ASN A 142 13.17 -5.52 1.05
N ASN A 143 12.23 -5.17 0.16
CA ASN A 143 11.10 -4.29 0.45
C ASN A 143 10.08 -5.00 1.35
N ALA A 144 9.70 -6.22 0.96
CA ALA A 144 8.72 -7.05 1.66
C ALA A 144 9.15 -7.31 3.10
N THR A 145 10.41 -7.71 3.32
CA THR A 145 10.91 -8.00 4.68
C THR A 145 10.97 -6.75 5.56
N LEU A 146 11.32 -5.58 5.02
CA LEU A 146 11.25 -4.32 5.76
C LEU A 146 9.80 -4.02 6.18
N ALA A 147 8.87 -3.99 5.23
CA ALA A 147 7.47 -3.67 5.51
C ALA A 147 6.83 -4.66 6.50
N LEU A 148 7.04 -5.96 6.29
CA LEU A 148 6.58 -7.02 7.20
C LEU A 148 7.16 -6.88 8.62
N SER A 149 8.44 -6.51 8.75
CA SER A 149 9.08 -6.34 10.05
C SER A 149 8.52 -5.16 10.85
N MET A 150 7.96 -4.16 10.16
CA MET A 150 7.36 -2.99 10.79
C MET A 150 5.96 -3.26 11.29
N LEU A 151 5.23 -4.25 10.75
CA LEU A 151 3.82 -4.50 11.10
C LEU A 151 3.54 -4.52 12.62
N PRO A 152 4.34 -5.21 13.48
CA PRO A 152 4.10 -5.21 14.93
C PRO A 152 4.31 -3.85 15.62
N ARG A 153 4.87 -2.87 14.91
CA ARG A 153 5.20 -1.51 15.39
C ARG A 153 4.28 -0.44 14.83
N LEU A 154 3.27 -0.83 14.06
CA LEU A 154 2.29 0.09 13.47
C LEU A 154 1.12 0.40 14.41
N GLY A 155 1.32 0.23 15.72
CA GLY A 155 0.32 0.50 16.75
C GLY A 155 -0.85 -0.47 16.68
N ASP A 156 -2.06 0.07 16.58
CA ASP A 156 -3.32 -0.66 16.54
C ASP A 156 -3.81 -0.99 15.12
N LEU A 157 -3.00 -0.69 14.10
CA LEU A 157 -3.34 -1.00 12.71
C LEU A 157 -3.33 -2.52 12.46
N GLN A 158 -4.39 -3.01 11.83
CA GLN A 158 -4.55 -4.43 11.50
C GLN A 158 -4.27 -4.69 10.02
N LEU A 159 -3.45 -5.69 9.71
CA LEU A 159 -3.21 -6.09 8.31
C LEU A 159 -4.47 -6.76 7.73
N VAL A 160 -5.02 -6.16 6.68
CA VAL A 160 -6.20 -6.68 5.98
C VAL A 160 -5.76 -7.25 4.61
N PRO A 161 -6.32 -8.39 4.18
CA PRO A 161 -7.33 -9.23 4.82
C PRO A 161 -6.78 -10.30 5.77
N LYS A 162 -5.45 -10.33 5.99
CA LYS A 162 -4.76 -11.46 6.61
C LYS A 162 -5.01 -11.62 8.12
N GLN A 163 -4.99 -10.53 8.88
CA GLN A 163 -5.25 -10.54 10.33
C GLN A 163 -6.73 -10.29 10.65
N ALA A 164 -7.39 -9.47 9.84
CA ALA A 164 -8.83 -9.20 9.90
C ALA A 164 -9.38 -9.06 8.49
N ARG A 165 -10.64 -9.48 8.25
CA ARG A 165 -11.27 -9.35 6.92
C ARG A 165 -11.49 -7.88 6.53
N ALA A 166 -11.75 -7.04 7.52
CA ALA A 166 -11.82 -5.58 7.41
C ALA A 166 -11.52 -4.97 8.78
N ALA A 167 -11.03 -3.73 8.79
CA ALA A 167 -10.70 -2.96 9.98
C ALA A 167 -10.84 -1.45 9.69
N GLY A 168 -11.35 -0.67 10.66
CA GLY A 168 -11.39 0.79 10.55
C GLY A 168 -10.01 1.45 10.64
N ARG A 169 -9.06 0.76 11.28
CA ARG A 169 -7.64 1.11 11.35
C ARG A 169 -6.81 -0.01 10.73
N ALA A 170 -6.35 0.18 9.50
CA ALA A 170 -5.87 -0.91 8.65
C ALA A 170 -4.47 -0.69 8.06
N VAL A 171 -3.78 -1.79 7.77
CA VAL A 171 -2.64 -1.85 6.85
C VAL A 171 -3.07 -2.61 5.61
N LEU A 172 -2.75 -2.07 4.44
CA LEU A 172 -3.08 -2.62 3.14
C LEU A 172 -1.81 -2.79 2.32
N GLU A 173 -1.71 -3.89 1.59
CA GLU A 173 -0.81 -3.96 0.45
C GLU A 173 -1.49 -3.27 -0.73
N VAL A 174 -0.80 -2.33 -1.38
CA VAL A 174 -1.34 -1.58 -2.52
C VAL A 174 -0.39 -1.63 -3.70
N TYR A 175 -0.89 -1.39 -4.91
CA TYR A 175 -0.07 -1.43 -6.13
C TYR A 175 -0.28 -0.20 -7.02
N PRO A 176 0.51 0.88 -6.83
CA PRO A 176 0.32 2.16 -7.53
C PRO A 176 0.54 2.05 -9.05
N ALA A 177 1.26 1.05 -9.53
CA ALA A 177 1.44 0.83 -10.97
C ALA A 177 0.13 0.54 -11.73
N LEU A 178 -0.92 0.05 -11.06
CA LEU A 178 -2.25 -0.13 -11.66
C LEU A 178 -3.05 1.16 -11.77
N ALA A 179 -2.71 2.20 -11.01
CA ALA A 179 -3.26 3.55 -11.15
C ALA A 179 -2.65 4.34 -12.32
N LYS A 180 -1.60 3.80 -12.97
CA LYS A 180 -0.90 4.44 -14.08
C LYS A 180 -1.41 3.98 -15.45
N MET A 181 -1.30 4.88 -16.42
CA MET A 181 -1.62 4.60 -17.83
C MET A 181 -0.67 3.57 -18.45
N GLY A 182 0.59 3.54 -17.99
CA GLY A 182 1.64 2.70 -18.56
C GLY A 182 2.62 2.18 -17.51
N GLY A 183 3.91 2.26 -17.85
CA GLY A 183 5.02 1.79 -17.03
C GLY A 183 5.37 2.73 -15.86
N LYS A 184 6.51 2.47 -15.21
CA LYS A 184 6.91 3.15 -13.97
C LYS A 184 6.85 4.68 -14.04
N ALA A 185 7.33 5.25 -15.14
CA ALA A 185 7.42 6.71 -15.36
C ALA A 185 6.13 7.34 -15.92
N SER A 186 5.09 6.55 -16.16
CA SER A 186 3.84 7.07 -16.72
C SER A 186 3.05 7.85 -15.68
N ALA A 187 2.35 8.88 -16.15
CA ALA A 187 1.32 9.55 -15.38
C ALA A 187 0.16 8.61 -15.02
N VAL A 188 -0.61 9.01 -14.03
CA VAL A 188 -1.84 8.35 -13.64
C VAL A 188 -2.91 8.46 -14.71
N ARG A 189 -3.93 7.63 -14.57
CA ARG A 189 -5.13 7.72 -15.37
C ARG A 189 -5.81 9.10 -15.14
N PRO A 190 -6.42 9.72 -16.16
CA PRO A 190 -6.91 11.09 -16.09
C PRO A 190 -7.86 11.38 -14.92
N GLU A 191 -8.67 10.40 -14.50
CA GLU A 191 -9.60 10.52 -13.39
C GLU A 191 -8.91 10.66 -12.02
N LEU A 192 -7.66 10.20 -11.88
CA LEU A 192 -6.88 10.33 -10.64
C LEU A 192 -6.05 11.62 -10.59
N GLN A 193 -5.73 12.21 -11.75
CA GLN A 193 -4.83 13.36 -11.85
C GLN A 193 -5.30 14.60 -11.04
N PRO A 194 -6.61 14.95 -10.99
CA PRO A 194 -7.09 16.09 -10.20
C PRO A 194 -6.91 15.93 -8.69
N HIS A 195 -6.71 14.70 -8.20
CA HIS A 195 -6.59 14.40 -6.77
C HIS A 195 -5.16 14.45 -6.25
N LEU A 196 -4.18 14.56 -7.15
CA LEU A 196 -2.77 14.68 -6.81
C LEU A 196 -2.34 16.15 -6.74
N PRO A 197 -1.47 16.53 -5.78
CA PRO A 197 -0.86 17.84 -5.78
C PRO A 197 -0.08 18.10 -7.08
N ALA A 198 -0.28 19.28 -7.67
CA ALA A 198 0.31 19.66 -8.97
C ALA A 198 1.86 19.66 -8.98
N SER A 199 2.49 19.70 -7.81
CA SER A 199 3.95 19.66 -7.66
C SER A 199 4.55 18.26 -7.81
N LEU A 200 3.73 17.20 -7.79
CA LEU A 200 4.23 15.83 -7.89
C LEU A 200 4.62 15.46 -9.32
N ILE A 201 5.77 14.83 -9.46
CA ILE A 201 6.34 14.43 -10.75
C ILE A 201 6.10 12.93 -10.96
N PRO A 202 5.46 12.50 -12.07
CA PRO A 202 5.26 11.10 -12.39
C PRO A 202 6.55 10.27 -12.35
N GLY A 203 6.47 9.06 -11.82
CA GLY A 203 7.58 8.12 -11.75
C GLY A 203 8.56 8.31 -10.58
N THR A 204 8.29 9.28 -9.70
CA THR A 204 9.06 9.50 -8.47
C THR A 204 8.46 8.75 -7.27
N ASP A 205 9.25 8.46 -6.25
CA ASP A 205 8.78 7.76 -5.05
C ASP A 205 7.66 8.53 -4.31
N PRO A 206 7.72 9.88 -4.16
CA PRO A 206 6.61 10.65 -3.59
C PRO A 206 5.32 10.57 -4.40
N TYR A 207 5.43 10.41 -5.73
CA TYR A 207 4.26 10.22 -6.59
C TYR A 207 3.59 8.87 -6.30
N ASP A 208 4.38 7.81 -6.16
CA ASP A 208 3.87 6.47 -5.88
C ASP A 208 3.32 6.37 -4.46
N ALA A 209 3.97 7.03 -3.48
CA ALA A 209 3.44 7.17 -2.12
C ALA A 209 2.09 7.91 -2.10
N ALA A 210 1.92 8.98 -2.89
CA ALA A 210 0.63 9.68 -3.00
C ALA A 210 -0.48 8.78 -3.57
N LEU A 211 -0.17 7.94 -4.55
CA LEU A 211 -1.13 6.96 -5.07
C LEU A 211 -1.51 5.90 -4.07
N CYS A 212 -0.53 5.41 -3.30
CA CYS A 212 -0.79 4.51 -2.18
C CYS A 212 -1.73 5.17 -1.15
N ALA A 213 -1.54 6.46 -0.88
CA ALA A 213 -2.36 7.21 0.07
C ALA A 213 -3.80 7.36 -0.41
N LEU A 214 -4.02 7.60 -1.71
CA LEU A 214 -5.37 7.66 -2.28
C LEU A 214 -6.08 6.31 -2.21
N MET A 215 -5.39 5.19 -2.49
CA MET A 215 -5.98 3.86 -2.34
C MET A 215 -6.31 3.58 -0.87
N ALA A 216 -5.40 3.90 0.05
CA ALA A 216 -5.64 3.76 1.48
C ALA A 216 -6.83 4.61 1.95
N LEU A 217 -6.92 5.85 1.47
CA LEU A 217 -8.05 6.75 1.78
C LEU A 217 -9.37 6.17 1.31
N GLN A 218 -9.43 5.63 0.09
CA GLN A 218 -10.65 5.04 -0.45
C GLN A 218 -11.13 3.86 0.40
N TYR A 219 -10.21 3.04 0.89
CA TYR A 219 -10.53 1.97 1.83
C TYR A 219 -11.00 2.53 3.18
N ALA A 220 -10.26 3.47 3.77
CA ALA A 220 -10.58 4.06 5.07
C ALA A 220 -11.95 4.75 5.08
N ALA A 221 -12.32 5.38 3.95
CA ALA A 221 -13.61 5.99 3.74
C ALA A 221 -14.73 5.01 3.36
N GLU A 222 -14.48 3.69 3.34
CA GLU A 222 -15.49 2.68 2.97
C GLU A 222 -16.09 2.93 1.57
N GLY A 223 -15.26 3.43 0.64
CA GLY A 223 -15.72 3.77 -0.71
C GLY A 223 -16.50 5.09 -0.83
N ALA A 224 -16.64 5.85 0.26
CA ALA A 224 -17.46 7.07 0.27
C ALA A 224 -16.86 8.26 -0.49
N VAL A 225 -15.57 8.22 -0.85
CA VAL A 225 -14.96 9.27 -1.70
C VAL A 225 -15.35 9.03 -3.15
N THR A 226 -16.52 9.53 -3.56
CA THR A 226 -17.11 9.28 -4.89
C THR A 226 -16.29 9.83 -6.06
N SER A 227 -15.33 10.72 -5.80
CA SER A 227 -14.43 11.26 -6.82
C SER A 227 -13.24 10.33 -7.12
N LEU A 228 -12.97 9.33 -6.25
CA LEU A 228 -11.98 8.30 -6.51
C LEU A 228 -12.67 7.04 -7.09
N PRO A 229 -11.97 6.27 -7.94
CA PRO A 229 -12.47 4.98 -8.38
C PRO A 229 -12.67 4.02 -7.20
N ALA A 230 -13.56 3.04 -7.37
CA ALA A 230 -13.71 1.96 -6.40
C ALA A 230 -12.40 1.16 -6.26
N LEU A 231 -12.15 0.63 -5.06
CA LEU A 231 -11.12 -0.37 -4.87
C LEU A 231 -11.65 -1.74 -5.26
N VAL A 232 -10.77 -2.58 -5.81
CA VAL A 232 -11.04 -3.99 -5.98
C VAL A 232 -10.70 -4.71 -4.68
N ASP A 233 -11.71 -5.34 -4.08
CA ASP A 233 -11.57 -6.18 -2.89
C ASP A 233 -11.11 -7.60 -3.23
N LEU A 234 -10.65 -8.33 -2.21
CA LEU A 234 -10.31 -9.75 -2.30
C LEU A 234 -11.54 -10.57 -2.75
N PRO A 235 -11.47 -11.29 -3.88
CA PRO A 235 -12.55 -12.18 -4.33
C PRO A 235 -12.97 -13.18 -3.25
N GLU A 236 -14.26 -13.52 -3.19
CA GLU A 236 -14.81 -14.38 -2.12
C GLU A 236 -14.19 -15.79 -2.11
N GLU A 237 -13.84 -16.29 -3.28
CA GLU A 237 -13.23 -17.60 -3.49
C GLU A 237 -11.74 -17.65 -3.11
N MET A 238 -11.09 -16.50 -2.89
CA MET A 238 -9.65 -16.43 -2.62
C MET A 238 -9.37 -16.41 -1.11
N ALA A 239 -8.43 -17.25 -0.69
CA ALA A 239 -8.00 -17.33 0.70
C ALA A 239 -7.24 -16.05 1.12
N PRO A 240 -7.49 -15.51 2.33
CA PRO A 240 -6.90 -14.25 2.78
C PRO A 240 -5.47 -14.38 3.32
N ASP A 241 -4.93 -15.59 3.47
CA ASP A 241 -3.67 -15.88 4.19
C ASP A 241 -2.41 -15.38 3.45
N GLU A 242 -2.49 -15.32 2.12
CA GLU A 242 -1.48 -14.69 1.25
C GLU A 242 -1.72 -13.18 1.05
N GLY A 243 -2.75 -12.61 1.69
CA GLY A 243 -3.10 -11.19 1.59
C GLY A 243 -3.76 -10.80 0.26
N TRP A 244 -3.92 -9.50 0.03
CA TRP A 244 -4.52 -8.95 -1.18
C TRP A 244 -3.86 -7.63 -1.57
N VAL A 245 -3.70 -7.42 -2.88
CA VAL A 245 -3.20 -6.17 -3.45
C VAL A 245 -4.37 -5.25 -3.79
N TYR A 246 -4.63 -4.29 -2.91
CA TYR A 246 -5.64 -3.28 -3.13
C TYR A 246 -5.21 -2.33 -4.27
N HIS A 247 -6.13 -2.09 -5.19
CA HIS A 247 -5.92 -1.23 -6.34
C HIS A 247 -7.24 -0.65 -6.82
N PHE A 248 -7.18 0.52 -7.45
CA PHE A 248 -8.34 1.10 -8.11
C PHE A 248 -8.78 0.23 -9.29
N ALA A 249 -10.09 -0.03 -9.35
CA ALA A 249 -10.73 -0.70 -10.48
C ALA A 249 -10.32 -0.03 -11.81
N ARG A 250 -10.20 -0.86 -12.83
CA ARG A 250 -9.93 -0.44 -14.21
C ARG A 250 -11.14 -0.86 -15.04
N ASP A 251 -11.66 0.08 -15.79
CA ASP A 251 -12.60 -0.20 -16.89
C ASP A 251 -11.88 -0.92 -18.04
#